data_AF-A0A8T3RCF7-F1
#
_entry.id   AF-A0A8T3RCF7-F1
#
_cell.length_a   1.000
_cell.length_b   1.000
_cell.length_c   1.000
_cell.angle_alpha   90.00
_cell.angle_beta   90.00
_cell.angle_gamma   90.00
#
_symmetry.space_group_name_H-M   'P 1'
#
loop_
_entity.id
_entity.type
_entity.pdbx_description
1 polymer ?
#
loop_
_entity_poly.entity_id
_entity_poly.type
_entity_poly.pdbx_seq_one_letter_code
_entity_poly.pdbx_strand_id
1 'polypeptide(L)'
;MEFNTLLNSVDPAVREEIVGLHAAVDEFAIEMKARFAEQAIKGLRGWDQKENYHALADRLRDQALSPAGQEANIANVAMILWYLNGETKAPR
;
A
#
# COMPACT_ATOMS: atom_id res chain seq x y z
N MET A 1 -12.60 -18.42 0.20
CA MET A 1 -12.31 -18.94 1.56
C MET A 1 -12.23 -17.72 2.46
N GLU A 2 -13.11 -17.60 3.45
CA GLU A 2 -13.18 -16.38 4.27
C GLU A 2 -11.96 -16.29 5.19
N PHE A 3 -11.33 -15.12 5.22
CA PHE A 3 -10.13 -14.82 6.01
C PHE A 3 -10.25 -15.26 7.48
N ASN A 4 -11.44 -15.08 8.05
CA ASN A 4 -11.76 -15.48 9.43
C ASN A 4 -11.71 -17.00 9.64
N THR A 5 -12.07 -17.80 8.63
CA THR A 5 -11.94 -19.27 8.71
C THR A 5 -10.48 -19.70 8.75
N LEU A 6 -9.61 -19.02 8.00
CA LEU A 6 -8.17 -19.29 7.98
C LEU A 6 -7.50 -18.84 9.29
N LEU A 7 -7.87 -17.67 9.81
CA LEU A 7 -7.39 -17.15 11.08
C LEU A 7 -7.83 -18.00 12.29
N ASN A 8 -8.98 -18.67 12.20
CA ASN A 8 -9.43 -19.60 13.24
C ASN A 8 -8.67 -20.94 13.24
N SER A 9 -7.91 -21.23 12.19
CA SER A 9 -7.14 -22.48 12.04
C SER A 9 -5.68 -22.38 12.54
N VAL A 10 -5.20 -21.17 12.83
CA VAL A 10 -3.88 -20.93 13.44
C VAL A 10 -3.92 -20.95 14.97
N ASP A 11 -2.77 -21.22 15.56
CA ASP A 11 -2.53 -21.22 17.02
C ASP A 11 -3.03 -19.91 17.67
N PRO A 12 -3.62 -19.96 18.88
CA PRO A 12 -4.16 -18.76 19.54
C PRO A 12 -3.18 -17.61 19.71
N ALA A 13 -1.90 -17.87 20.03
CA ALA A 13 -0.90 -16.80 20.18
C ALA A 13 -0.60 -16.13 18.84
N VAL A 14 -0.49 -16.93 17.77
CA VAL A 14 -0.30 -16.42 16.40
C VAL A 14 -1.52 -15.63 15.94
N ARG A 15 -2.72 -16.05 16.33
CA ARG A 15 -3.95 -15.30 16.05
C ARG A 15 -3.93 -13.91 16.69
N GLU A 16 -3.54 -13.81 17.96
CA GLU A 16 -3.43 -12.52 18.66
C GLU A 16 -2.40 -11.60 17.99
N GLU A 17 -1.25 -12.14 17.59
CA GLU A 17 -0.24 -11.40 16.83
C GLU A 17 -0.81 -10.84 15.51
N ILE A 18 -1.51 -11.67 14.73
CA ILE A 18 -2.14 -11.24 13.47
C ILE A 18 -3.19 -10.16 13.70
N VAL A 19 -4.00 -10.27 14.77
CA VAL A 19 -4.98 -9.23 15.13
C VAL A 19 -4.28 -7.90 15.44
N GLY A 20 -3.17 -7.94 16.19
CA GLY A 20 -2.36 -6.76 16.45
C GLY A 20 -1.78 -6.15 15.17
N LEU A 21 -1.29 -6.97 14.26
CA LEU A 21 -0.79 -6.52 12.96
C LEU A 21 -1.89 -5.87 12.10
N HIS A 22 -3.12 -6.39 12.11
CA HIS A 22 -4.22 -5.72 11.40
C HIS A 22 -4.52 -4.34 11.97
N ALA A 23 -4.57 -4.19 13.29
CA ALA A 23 -4.78 -2.89 13.90
C ALA A 23 -3.68 -1.89 13.48
N ALA A 24 -2.42 -2.34 13.47
CA ALA A 24 -1.31 -1.52 12.98
C ALA A 24 -1.43 -1.18 11.48
N VAL A 25 -1.90 -2.11 10.65
CA VAL A 25 -2.18 -1.86 9.22
C VAL A 25 -3.29 -0.84 9.04
N ASP A 26 -4.36 -0.90 9.84
CA ASP A 26 -5.47 0.06 9.78
C ASP A 26 -5.00 1.47 10.15
N GLU A 27 -4.20 1.61 11.21
CA GLU A 27 -3.58 2.88 11.58
C GLU A 27 -2.65 3.40 10.48
N PHE A 28 -1.82 2.52 9.91
CA PHE A 28 -0.95 2.88 8.80
C PHE A 28 -1.71 3.30 7.54
N ALA A 29 -2.85 2.67 7.26
CA ALA A 29 -3.72 3.03 6.16
C ALA A 29 -4.33 4.44 6.30
N ILE A 30 -4.54 4.93 7.54
CA ILE A 30 -4.95 6.30 7.80
C ILE A 30 -3.84 7.28 7.38
N GLU A 31 -2.60 7.02 7.80
CA GLU A 31 -1.44 7.83 7.41
C GLU A 31 -1.23 7.83 5.89
N MET A 32 -1.33 6.67 5.24
CA MET A 32 -1.27 6.54 3.77
C MET A 32 -2.26 7.46 3.07
N LYS A 33 -3.52 7.48 3.53
CA LYS A 33 -4.58 8.35 2.98
C LYS A 33 -4.28 9.82 3.24
N ALA A 34 -3.81 10.18 4.44
CA ALA A 34 -3.42 11.55 4.77
C ALA A 34 -2.31 12.05 3.83
N ARG A 35 -1.28 11.22 3.58
CA ARG A 35 -0.18 11.55 2.66
C ARG A 35 -0.64 11.74 1.22
N PHE A 36 -1.59 10.95 0.74
CA PHE A 36 -2.18 11.19 -0.58
C PHE A 36 -2.88 12.54 -0.66
N ALA A 37 -3.66 12.89 0.36
CA ALA A 37 -4.31 14.20 0.41
C ALA A 37 -3.28 15.34 0.44
N GLU A 38 -2.23 15.25 1.25
CA GLU A 38 -1.14 16.23 1.28
C GLU A 38 -0.45 16.39 -0.08
N GLN A 39 -0.18 15.29 -0.77
CA GLN A 39 0.45 15.32 -2.09
C GLN A 39 -0.49 15.93 -3.13
N ALA A 40 -1.79 15.64 -3.06
CA ALA A 40 -2.80 16.20 -3.96
C ALA A 40 -2.91 17.72 -3.79
N ILE A 41 -2.89 18.21 -2.54
CA ILE A 41 -2.87 19.64 -2.22
C ILE A 41 -1.62 20.32 -2.82
N LYS A 42 -0.49 19.62 -2.86
CA LYS A 42 0.76 20.09 -3.51
C LYS A 42 0.72 20.01 -5.04
N GLY A 43 -0.40 19.62 -5.64
CA GLY A 43 -0.59 19.54 -7.09
C GLY A 43 -0.05 18.26 -7.74
N LEU A 44 0.40 17.28 -6.95
CA LEU A 44 0.78 15.97 -7.46
C LEU A 44 -0.49 15.20 -7.87
N ARG A 45 -0.46 14.57 -9.05
CA ARG A 45 -1.60 13.87 -9.66
C ARG A 45 -1.11 12.80 -10.65
N GLY A 46 -2.05 12.08 -11.26
CA GLY A 46 -1.76 11.08 -12.29
C GLY A 46 -1.28 9.73 -11.74
N TRP A 47 -1.58 9.45 -10.47
CA TRP A 47 -1.24 8.18 -9.82
C TRP A 47 -2.00 7.00 -10.41
N ASP A 48 -3.14 7.24 -11.04
CA ASP A 48 -3.99 6.25 -11.71
C ASP A 48 -3.70 6.13 -13.22
N GLN A 49 -2.73 6.87 -13.74
CA GLN A 49 -2.37 6.85 -15.17
C GLN A 49 -1.33 5.78 -15.45
N LYS A 50 -1.65 4.85 -16.35
CA LYS A 50 -0.77 3.72 -16.70
C LYS A 50 0.54 4.18 -17.33
N GLU A 51 0.53 5.30 -18.03
CA GLU A 51 1.69 5.92 -18.65
C GLU A 51 2.77 6.27 -17.61
N ASN A 52 2.36 6.49 -16.36
CA ASN A 52 3.26 6.80 -15.25
C ASN A 52 3.83 5.55 -14.55
N TYR A 53 3.44 4.33 -14.96
CA TYR A 53 3.84 3.09 -14.27
C TYR A 53 5.35 2.96 -14.11
N HIS A 54 6.12 3.15 -15.19
CA HIS A 54 7.58 3.02 -15.12
C HIS A 54 8.23 4.08 -14.22
N ALA A 55 7.77 5.34 -14.32
CA ALA A 55 8.24 6.41 -13.46
C ALA A 55 7.93 6.16 -11.98
N LEU A 56 6.77 5.57 -11.68
CA LEU A 56 6.38 5.17 -10.32
C LEU A 56 7.23 3.98 -9.82
N ALA A 57 7.55 3.02 -10.69
CA ALA A 57 8.40 1.88 -10.35
C ALA A 57 9.84 2.31 -10.04
N ASP A 58 10.39 3.24 -10.81
CA ASP A 58 11.71 3.83 -10.54
C ASP A 58 11.68 4.64 -9.24
N ARG A 59 10.63 5.43 -9.00
CA ARG A 59 10.46 6.14 -7.72
C ARG A 59 10.41 5.18 -6.53
N LEU A 60 9.72 4.04 -6.63
CA LEU A 60 9.70 3.04 -5.56
C LEU A 60 11.11 2.51 -5.26
N ARG A 61 11.89 2.21 -6.31
CA ARG A 61 13.28 1.74 -6.18
C ARG A 61 14.14 2.77 -5.44
N ASP A 62 14.02 4.05 -5.81
CA ASP A 62 14.79 5.13 -5.19
C ASP A 62 14.38 5.36 -3.74
N GLN A 63 13.09 5.27 -3.44
CA GLN A 63 12.56 5.46 -2.09
C GLN A 63 12.83 4.26 -1.16
N ALA A 64 13.09 3.06 -1.68
CA ALA A 64 13.40 1.88 -0.87
C ALA A 64 14.68 2.05 -0.02
N LEU A 65 15.54 3.01 -0.35
CA LEU A 65 16.74 3.38 0.40
C LEU A 65 16.53 4.57 1.35
N SER A 66 15.29 5.05 1.51
CA SER A 66 14.99 6.25 2.29
C SER A 66 15.02 6.01 3.81
N PRO A 67 15.28 7.08 4.60
CA PRO A 67 15.29 7.00 6.06
C PRO A 67 13.88 6.76 6.64
N ALA A 68 13.86 6.40 7.93
CA ALA A 68 12.64 6.22 8.73
C ALA A 68 11.69 7.42 8.61
N GLY A 69 10.38 7.15 8.53
CA GLY A 69 9.32 8.14 8.35
C GLY A 69 8.84 8.31 6.91
N GLN A 70 9.38 7.54 5.95
CA GLN A 70 8.93 7.52 4.54
C GLN A 70 8.10 6.29 4.18
N GLU A 71 7.84 5.40 5.14
CA GLU A 71 7.18 4.10 4.94
C GLU A 71 5.81 4.28 4.28
N ALA A 72 5.02 5.26 4.73
CA ALA A 72 3.71 5.54 4.15
C ALA A 72 3.79 6.00 2.69
N ASN A 73 4.82 6.78 2.33
CA ASN A 73 5.03 7.23 0.95
C ASN A 73 5.48 6.07 0.05
N ILE A 74 6.37 5.21 0.55
CA ILE A 74 6.82 3.99 -0.15
C ILE A 74 5.63 3.05 -0.38
N ALA A 75 4.85 2.79 0.67
CA ALA A 75 3.66 1.94 0.62
C ALA A 75 2.61 2.51 -0.36
N ASN A 76 2.43 3.83 -0.39
CA ASN A 76 1.54 4.49 -1.34
C ASN A 76 1.95 4.23 -2.80
N VAL A 77 3.25 4.36 -3.12
CA VAL A 77 3.75 4.06 -4.47
C VAL A 77 3.59 2.57 -4.80
N ALA A 78 3.90 1.68 -3.87
CA ALA A 78 3.72 0.24 -4.05
C ALA A 78 2.25 -0.14 -4.28
N MET A 79 1.33 0.45 -3.52
CA MET A 79 -0.11 0.25 -3.66
C MET A 79 -0.61 0.72 -5.03
N ILE A 80 -0.16 1.88 -5.50
CA ILE A 80 -0.49 2.38 -6.84
C ILE A 80 -0.02 1.40 -7.92
N LEU A 81 1.22 0.93 -7.84
CA LEU A 81 1.75 -0.04 -8.82
C LEU A 81 0.94 -1.34 -8.81
N TRP A 82 0.55 -1.83 -7.63
CA TRP A 82 -0.33 -2.99 -7.50
C TRP A 82 -1.69 -2.75 -8.17
N TYR A 83 -2.30 -1.58 -7.94
CA TYR A 83 -3.56 -1.19 -8.57
C TYR A 83 -3.46 -1.14 -10.10
N LEU A 84 -2.44 -0.46 -10.63
CA LEU A 84 -2.20 -0.35 -12.07
C LEU A 84 -1.89 -1.70 -12.72
N ASN A 85 -1.18 -2.59 -12.02
CA ASN A 85 -0.90 -3.95 -12.49
C ASN A 85 -2.13 -4.88 -12.45
N GLY A 86 -3.12 -4.59 -11.61
CA GLY A 86 -4.43 -5.25 -11.68
C GLY A 86 -5.15 -4.95 -12.99
N GLU A 87 -5.00 -3.73 -13.51
CA GLU A 87 -5.61 -3.29 -14.77
C GLU A 87 -4.84 -3.69 -16.04
N THR A 88 -3.59 -4.17 -15.93
CA THR A 88 -2.86 -4.79 -17.05
C THR A 88 -3.21 -6.27 -17.23
N LYS A 89 -3.81 -6.91 -16.22
CA LYS A 89 -4.19 -8.33 -16.21
C LYS A 89 -5.60 -8.62 -16.75
N ALA A 90 -6.40 -7.59 -17.08
CA ALA A 90 -7.73 -7.77 -17.64
C ALA A 90 -7.96 -6.86 -18.87
N PRO A 91 -8.37 -7.39 -20.04
CA PRO A 91 -9.02 -6.57 -21.04
C PRO A 91 -10.42 -6.23 -20.54
N ARG A 92 -10.74 -4.95 -20.37
CA ARG A 92 -12.13 -4.49 -20.19
C ARG A 92 -12.80 -4.38 -21.55
#